data_AF-A0A1S3PDG4-F1
#
_entry.id   AF-A0A1S3PDG4-F1
#
_cell.length_a   1.000
_cell.length_b   1.000
_cell.length_c   1.000
_cell.angle_alpha   90.00
_cell.angle_beta   90.00
_cell.angle_gamma   90.00
#
_symmetry.space_group_name_H-M   'P 1'
#
loop_
_entity.id
_entity.type
_entity.pdbx_description
1 polymer ?
#
loop_
_entity_poly.entity_id
_entity_poly.type
_entity_poly.pdbx_seq_one_letter_code
_entity_poly.pdbx_strand_id
1 'polypeptide(L)'
;MAQQGVLLDQDHFCCSVCLDLLKEPVTTTCGHSYCRSCIEDCWDQDVLKGVYSCPQCRETFIPRPVLRKNNMLAELVEKLKKTGLQAAPPPALCYAGPGDVACDVCTGTRKQKALMSCLACLASYCETHLQPHYESPAFKKHKLDKATAQLQEKICSHHDKLLEVYCRTDQQCICHQCTMDEHKGHDTVSAAAERTEKQRQLGMSQQKVQQRVQEREKEQKELQQAVESLKCSAVEVSDKIFAEMSSFIERRSSEVKQLIRAQVKAQVNQAEGLLEQLKQEVAELRKRSTELEQLSHTEDHIHFLQVHRVLLPPAGDWNTLQSLDFFVQLDDEALITCCVGTNKYPTLQ
;
A
#
# COMPACT_ATOMS: atom_id res chain seq x y z
N MET A 1 63.66 -7.86 -21.75
CA MET A 1 63.91 -6.41 -21.85
C MET A 1 62.75 -5.71 -21.15
N ALA A 2 63.01 -5.04 -20.03
CA ALA A 2 61.99 -4.35 -19.26
C ALA A 2 61.61 -3.05 -19.99
N GLN A 3 60.34 -2.89 -20.38
CA GLN A 3 59.82 -1.60 -20.81
C GLN A 3 59.55 -0.75 -19.56
N GLN A 4 60.38 0.26 -19.40
CA GLN A 4 60.25 1.31 -18.40
C GLN A 4 59.05 2.18 -18.78
N GLY A 5 57.90 1.91 -18.17
CA GLY A 5 56.71 2.74 -18.34
C GLY A 5 56.95 4.10 -17.70
N VAL A 6 57.23 5.11 -18.52
CA VAL A 6 57.21 6.51 -18.08
C VAL A 6 55.75 6.83 -17.73
N LEU A 7 55.47 7.07 -16.46
CA LEU A 7 54.21 7.69 -16.02
C LEU A 7 54.16 9.09 -16.67
N LEU A 8 53.38 9.22 -17.73
CA LEU A 8 53.11 10.51 -18.36
C LEU A 8 52.20 11.31 -17.43
N ASP A 9 52.70 12.44 -16.92
CA ASP A 9 51.94 13.35 -16.06
C ASP A 9 50.69 13.87 -16.79
N GLN A 10 49.52 13.73 -16.17
CA GLN A 10 48.22 14.03 -16.77
C GLN A 10 48.02 15.53 -16.96
N ASP A 11 48.70 16.35 -16.16
CA ASP A 11 48.58 17.81 -16.15
C ASP A 11 49.11 18.46 -17.44
N HIS A 12 49.99 17.77 -18.17
CA HIS A 12 50.57 18.25 -19.43
C HIS A 12 49.59 18.15 -20.63
N PHE A 13 48.44 17.50 -20.46
CA PHE A 13 47.46 17.24 -21.53
C PHE A 13 46.10 17.89 -21.28
N CYS A 14 46.04 18.85 -20.35
CA CYS A 14 44.83 19.60 -20.02
C CYS A 14 44.75 20.92 -20.79
N CYS A 15 43.53 21.30 -21.18
CA CYS A 15 43.26 22.58 -21.80
C CYS A 15 43.23 23.67 -20.72
N SER A 16 44.00 24.74 -20.91
CA SER A 16 44.05 25.88 -19.96
C SER A 16 42.77 26.74 -19.92
N VAL A 17 41.83 26.54 -20.86
CA VAL A 17 40.55 27.27 -20.91
C VAL A 17 39.46 26.54 -20.14
N CYS A 18 39.20 25.26 -20.45
CA CYS A 18 38.17 24.48 -19.77
C CYS A 18 38.70 23.65 -18.59
N LEU A 19 40.02 23.60 -18.39
CA LEU A 19 40.72 22.84 -17.34
C LEU A 19 40.52 21.31 -17.41
N ASP A 20 39.94 20.81 -18.51
CA ASP A 20 39.75 19.39 -18.79
C ASP A 20 40.81 18.86 -19.77
N LEU A 21 40.95 17.53 -19.82
CA LEU A 21 41.75 16.84 -20.83
C LEU A 21 41.37 17.28 -22.25
N LEU A 22 42.37 17.53 -23.10
CA LEU A 22 42.17 18.10 -24.44
C LEU A 22 41.20 17.28 -25.30
N LYS A 23 40.13 17.91 -25.79
CA LYS A 23 39.15 17.36 -26.75
C LYS A 23 39.43 17.95 -28.12
N GLU A 24 39.76 17.09 -29.10
CA GLU A 24 40.24 17.52 -30.41
C GLU A 24 41.36 18.57 -30.30
N PRO A 25 42.52 18.20 -29.71
CA PRO A 25 43.58 19.16 -29.44
C PRO A 25 44.04 19.87 -30.71
N VAL A 26 44.14 21.19 -30.63
CA VAL A 26 44.74 22.04 -31.66
C VAL A 26 45.88 22.82 -31.03
N THR A 27 46.96 22.99 -31.77
CA THR A 27 48.15 23.71 -31.30
C THR A 27 48.27 25.01 -32.08
N THR A 28 48.29 26.12 -31.36
CA THR A 28 48.51 27.46 -31.93
C THR A 28 49.99 27.63 -32.32
N THR A 29 50.32 28.63 -33.14
CA THR A 29 51.70 28.86 -33.59
C THR A 29 52.66 29.23 -32.46
N CYS A 30 52.13 29.73 -31.33
CA CYS A 30 52.91 29.97 -30.11
C CYS A 30 53.24 28.68 -29.31
N GLY A 31 52.79 27.51 -29.78
CA GLY A 31 53.05 26.20 -29.15
C GLY A 31 52.03 25.77 -28.09
N HIS A 32 51.14 26.66 -27.63
CA HIS A 32 50.09 26.29 -26.68
C HIS A 32 48.96 25.51 -27.35
N SER A 33 48.43 24.52 -26.62
CA SER A 33 47.41 23.60 -27.13
C SER A 33 46.11 23.70 -26.34
N TYR A 34 45.00 23.63 -27.07
CA TYR A 34 43.65 23.84 -26.53
C TYR A 34 42.67 22.83 -27.12
N CYS A 35 41.52 22.66 -26.48
CA CYS A 35 40.37 22.04 -27.15
C CYS A 35 39.97 22.93 -28.33
N ARG A 36 39.65 22.32 -29.48
CA ARG A 36 39.27 23.07 -30.68
C ARG A 36 38.16 24.09 -30.40
N SER A 37 37.08 23.65 -29.77
CA SER A 37 35.93 24.52 -29.43
C SER A 37 36.34 25.64 -28.49
N CYS A 38 37.13 25.37 -27.45
CA CYS A 38 37.51 26.37 -26.46
C CYS A 38 38.31 27.54 -27.05
N ILE A 39 39.24 27.27 -27.97
CA ILE A 39 40.01 28.35 -28.62
C ILE A 39 39.21 29.07 -29.70
N GLU A 40 38.29 28.36 -30.39
CA GLU A 40 37.34 28.99 -31.32
C GLU A 40 36.42 29.95 -30.56
N ASP A 41 35.83 29.51 -29.45
CA ASP A 41 34.98 30.33 -28.58
C ASP A 41 35.72 31.57 -28.04
N CYS A 42 36.98 31.43 -27.60
CA CYS A 42 37.79 32.56 -27.16
C CYS A 42 38.01 33.60 -28.27
N TRP A 43 38.16 33.15 -29.52
CA TRP A 43 38.35 34.03 -30.67
C TRP A 43 37.03 34.62 -31.20
N ASP A 44 35.92 33.92 -31.00
CA ASP A 44 34.58 34.34 -31.43
C ASP A 44 33.92 35.33 -30.46
N GLN A 45 34.45 35.51 -29.25
CA GLN A 45 33.96 36.49 -28.28
C GLN A 45 34.32 37.95 -28.62
N ASP A 46 35.33 38.21 -29.48
CA ASP A 46 35.85 39.56 -29.74
C ASP A 46 36.08 39.82 -31.26
N VAL A 47 35.13 39.38 -32.10
CA VAL A 47 35.19 39.43 -33.58
C VAL A 47 35.42 40.84 -34.13
N LEU A 48 35.01 41.88 -33.40
CA LEU A 48 35.08 43.29 -33.84
C LEU A 48 36.51 43.87 -33.87
N LYS A 49 37.49 43.25 -33.20
CA LYS A 49 38.87 43.76 -33.16
C LYS A 49 39.78 43.22 -34.26
N GLY A 50 39.41 42.12 -34.93
CA GLY A 50 40.22 41.50 -36.00
C GLY A 50 41.60 40.97 -35.56
N VAL A 51 41.90 41.00 -34.25
CA VAL A 51 43.15 40.52 -33.65
C VAL A 51 42.82 39.36 -32.71
N TYR A 52 43.42 38.21 -32.95
CA TYR A 52 43.19 36.99 -32.17
C TYR A 52 44.37 36.77 -31.24
N SER A 53 44.15 36.40 -29.97
CA SER A 53 45.25 36.21 -29.03
C SER A 53 45.24 34.82 -28.40
N CYS A 54 46.42 34.35 -28.01
CA CYS A 54 46.59 33.13 -27.23
C CYS A 54 46.16 33.38 -25.78
N PRO A 55 45.22 32.60 -25.21
CA PRO A 55 44.78 32.76 -23.82
C PRO A 55 45.90 32.66 -22.78
N GLN A 56 46.95 31.89 -23.05
CA GLN A 56 48.05 31.65 -22.09
C GLN A 56 49.17 32.68 -22.16
N CYS A 57 49.73 32.94 -23.35
CA CYS A 57 50.88 33.85 -23.50
C CYS A 57 50.53 35.22 -24.09
N ARG A 58 49.26 35.44 -24.47
CA ARG A 58 48.74 36.68 -25.08
C ARG A 58 49.38 37.07 -26.42
N GLU A 59 50.12 36.15 -27.05
CA GLU A 59 50.63 36.35 -28.41
C GLU A 59 49.48 36.55 -29.39
N THR A 60 49.59 37.55 -30.26
CA THR A 60 48.54 37.97 -31.19
C THR A 60 48.76 37.44 -32.58
N PHE A 61 47.69 37.07 -33.27
CA PHE A 61 47.68 36.50 -34.61
C PHE A 61 46.77 37.30 -35.54
N ILE A 62 47.28 37.67 -36.72
CA ILE A 62 46.55 38.33 -37.80
C ILE A 62 47.09 37.77 -39.13
N PRO A 63 46.28 37.16 -40.02
CA PRO A 63 44.84 36.88 -39.89
C PRO A 63 44.54 35.73 -38.91
N ARG A 64 43.25 35.37 -38.72
CA ARG A 64 42.83 34.26 -37.84
C ARG A 64 43.56 32.96 -38.22
N PRO A 65 44.27 32.31 -37.27
CA PRO A 65 44.95 31.05 -37.57
C PRO A 65 43.97 29.95 -37.97
N VAL A 66 44.35 29.15 -38.98
CA VAL A 66 43.60 27.94 -39.34
C VAL A 66 43.98 26.82 -38.39
N LEU A 67 43.01 26.36 -37.59
CA LEU A 67 43.22 25.31 -36.61
C LEU A 67 43.15 23.92 -37.24
N ARG A 68 44.26 23.18 -37.17
CA ARG A 68 44.34 21.77 -37.53
C ARG A 68 44.49 20.92 -36.27
N LYS A 69 43.82 19.77 -36.27
CA LYS A 69 43.92 18.79 -35.18
C LYS A 69 45.37 18.30 -35.07
N ASN A 70 45.91 18.34 -33.86
CA ASN A 70 47.19 17.74 -33.54
C ASN A 70 46.99 16.24 -33.28
N ASN A 71 47.26 15.43 -34.30
CA ASN A 71 47.03 13.99 -34.24
C ASN A 71 47.89 13.28 -33.18
N MET A 72 49.11 13.76 -32.93
CA MET A 72 49.97 13.20 -31.89
C MET A 72 49.42 13.45 -30.49
N LEU A 73 49.02 14.69 -30.18
CA LEU A 73 48.39 15.01 -28.91
C LEU A 73 47.08 14.24 -28.73
N ALA A 74 46.28 14.12 -29.79
CA ALA A 74 45.05 13.34 -29.76
C ALA A 74 45.33 11.86 -29.45
N GLU A 75 46.35 11.25 -30.06
CA GLU A 75 46.72 9.86 -29.80
C GLU A 75 47.23 9.65 -28.36
N LEU A 76 48.06 10.57 -27.85
CA LEU A 76 48.58 10.52 -26.48
C LEU A 76 47.46 10.67 -25.43
N VAL A 77 46.54 11.61 -25.65
CA VAL A 77 45.34 11.80 -24.83
C VAL A 77 44.46 10.55 -24.81
N GLU A 78 44.25 9.90 -25.96
CA GLU A 78 43.46 8.67 -26.05
C GLU A 78 44.16 7.47 -25.39
N LYS A 79 45.49 7.36 -25.52
CA LYS A 79 46.28 6.36 -24.79
C LYS A 79 46.19 6.59 -23.28
N LEU A 80 46.24 7.84 -22.83
CA LEU A 80 46.09 8.19 -21.42
C LEU A 80 44.69 7.84 -20.89
N LYS A 81 43.61 8.15 -21.63
CA LYS A 81 42.24 7.73 -21.27
C LYS A 81 42.09 6.21 -21.15
N LYS A 82 42.70 5.44 -22.07
CA LYS A 82 42.67 3.97 -22.05
C LYS A 82 43.48 3.36 -20.91
N THR A 83 44.57 4.02 -20.52
CA THR A 83 45.42 3.58 -19.40
C THR A 83 44.84 4.03 -18.05
N GLY A 84 44.04 5.10 -18.04
CA GLY A 84 43.35 5.67 -16.87
C GLY A 84 42.04 5.01 -16.45
N LEU A 85 41.53 4.00 -17.18
CA LEU A 85 40.35 3.21 -16.73
C LEU A 85 40.64 2.25 -15.56
N GLN A 86 41.87 2.27 -15.01
CA GLN A 86 42.25 1.58 -13.77
C GLN A 86 42.86 2.49 -12.69
N ALA A 87 42.80 3.82 -12.83
CA ALA A 87 43.21 4.71 -11.74
C ALA A 87 42.33 5.96 -11.73
N ALA A 88 41.73 6.21 -10.56
CA ALA A 88 41.01 7.44 -10.23
C ALA A 88 41.87 8.70 -10.55
N PRO A 89 41.25 9.86 -10.83
CA PRO A 89 41.96 11.06 -11.28
C PRO A 89 42.93 11.61 -10.20
N PRO A 90 44.06 12.24 -10.58
CA PRO A 90 45.00 12.89 -9.65
C PRO A 90 44.36 14.12 -8.95
N PRO A 91 44.89 14.51 -7.78
CA PRO A 91 44.17 15.36 -6.83
C PRO A 91 44.25 16.84 -7.20
N ALA A 92 43.11 17.43 -7.56
CA ALA A 92 42.87 18.80 -7.11
C ALA A 92 43.07 18.82 -5.58
N LEU A 93 43.74 19.85 -5.06
CA LEU A 93 43.94 20.08 -3.62
C LEU A 93 42.58 20.15 -2.89
N CYS A 94 42.02 18.99 -2.55
CA CYS A 94 40.75 18.86 -1.88
C CYS A 94 40.93 19.30 -0.43
N TYR A 95 40.68 20.58 -0.18
CA TYR A 95 40.49 21.08 1.17
C TYR A 95 39.40 20.28 1.89
N ALA A 96 39.58 20.04 3.18
CA ALA A 96 38.60 19.33 3.99
C ALA A 96 37.29 20.14 4.05
N GLY A 97 36.20 19.59 3.52
CA GLY A 97 34.87 20.17 3.62
C GLY A 97 34.12 19.74 4.88
N PRO A 98 32.88 20.20 5.09
CA PRO A 98 32.03 19.74 6.17
C PRO A 98 31.84 18.21 6.14
N GLY A 99 32.21 17.53 7.22
CA GLY A 99 32.16 16.06 7.33
C GLY A 99 33.42 15.34 6.87
N ASP A 100 34.40 16.03 6.27
CA ASP A 100 35.71 15.47 5.99
C ASP A 100 36.63 15.53 7.23
N VAL A 101 37.54 14.56 7.32
CA VAL A 101 38.61 14.58 8.31
C VAL A 101 39.73 15.48 7.78
N ALA A 102 40.14 16.48 8.55
CA ALA A 102 41.25 17.35 8.18
C ALA A 102 42.60 16.68 8.46
N CYS A 103 43.62 17.00 7.68
CA CYS A 103 44.98 16.59 7.96
C CYS A 103 45.54 17.34 9.18
N ASP A 104 46.09 16.60 10.13
CA ASP A 104 46.61 17.15 11.40
C ASP A 104 47.92 17.92 11.22
N VAL A 105 48.70 17.56 10.19
CA VAL A 105 50.02 18.15 9.89
C VAL A 105 49.94 19.42 9.05
N CYS A 106 48.87 19.60 8.25
CA CYS A 106 48.69 20.79 7.44
C CYS A 106 48.72 22.06 8.30
N THR A 107 49.64 22.97 7.98
CA THR A 107 49.75 24.28 8.59
C THR A 107 48.84 25.28 7.87
N GLY A 108 48.29 26.25 8.61
CA GLY A 108 47.35 27.25 8.08
C GLY A 108 45.86 26.94 8.32
N THR A 109 44.99 27.86 7.90
CA THR A 109 43.53 27.80 8.17
C THR A 109 42.78 26.85 7.24
N ARG A 110 43.34 26.53 6.07
CA ARG A 110 42.74 25.64 5.08
C ARG A 110 43.49 24.32 5.03
N LYS A 111 43.08 23.38 5.87
CA LYS A 111 43.67 22.04 5.93
C LYS A 111 43.17 21.16 4.79
N GLN A 112 44.06 20.33 4.25
CA GLN A 112 43.70 19.34 3.23
C GLN A 112 42.89 18.20 3.85
N LYS A 113 42.05 17.55 3.05
CA LYS A 113 41.35 16.32 3.44
C LYS A 113 42.36 15.22 3.74
N ALA A 114 42.23 14.60 4.91
CA ALA A 114 42.97 13.41 5.26
C ALA A 114 42.42 12.20 4.51
N LEU A 115 43.33 11.39 3.98
CA LEU A 115 43.02 10.14 3.30
C LEU A 115 43.15 8.96 4.26
N MET A 116 44.21 8.96 5.06
CA MET A 116 44.52 7.90 6.01
C MET A 116 44.83 8.47 7.39
N SER A 117 44.47 7.72 8.43
CA SER A 117 44.91 7.93 9.80
C SER A 117 45.97 6.89 10.15
N CYS A 118 47.08 7.34 10.72
CA CYS A 118 48.10 6.45 11.25
C CYS A 118 47.78 6.09 12.71
N LEU A 119 47.65 4.80 12.97
CA LEU A 119 47.37 4.27 14.30
C LEU A 119 48.58 4.35 15.25
N ALA A 120 49.80 4.41 14.72
CA ALA A 120 51.00 4.64 15.54
C ALA A 120 51.20 6.12 15.90
N CYS A 121 51.04 7.04 14.95
CA CYS A 121 51.17 8.47 15.17
C CYS A 121 49.92 9.12 15.79
N LEU A 122 48.79 8.41 15.82
CA LEU A 122 47.49 8.90 16.30
C LEU A 122 47.04 10.19 15.59
N ALA A 123 47.34 10.28 14.30
CA ALA A 123 47.10 11.47 13.48
C ALA A 123 46.60 11.09 12.07
N SER A 124 45.94 12.04 11.42
CA SER A 124 45.35 11.93 10.09
C SER A 124 46.12 12.76 9.08
N TYR A 125 46.37 12.16 7.91
CA TYR A 125 47.30 12.67 6.90
C TYR A 125 46.60 12.82 5.55
N CYS A 126 46.78 13.98 4.91
CA CYS A 126 46.51 14.14 3.48
C CYS A 126 47.61 13.42 2.68
N GLU A 127 47.40 13.26 1.37
CA GLU A 127 48.32 12.54 0.47
C GLU A 127 49.79 12.94 0.67
N THR A 128 50.07 14.25 0.65
CA THR A 128 51.43 14.79 0.78
C THR A 128 52.08 14.43 2.12
N HIS A 129 51.34 14.53 3.23
CA HIS A 129 51.88 14.20 4.55
C HIS A 129 51.86 12.70 4.85
N LEU A 130 51.18 11.92 4.02
CA LEU A 130 51.16 10.46 4.11
C LEU A 130 52.39 9.84 3.44
N GLN A 131 52.95 10.49 2.41
CA GLN A 131 54.10 10.00 1.63
C GLN A 131 55.29 9.49 2.48
N PRO A 132 55.71 10.15 3.58
CA PRO A 132 56.77 9.62 4.44
C PRO A 132 56.47 8.24 5.04
N HIS A 133 55.19 7.87 5.24
CA HIS A 133 54.80 6.55 5.74
C HIS A 133 55.05 5.43 4.73
N TYR A 134 55.15 5.74 3.44
CA TYR A 134 55.45 4.75 2.40
C TYR A 134 56.94 4.67 2.09
N GLU A 135 57.62 5.82 2.09
CA GLU A 135 58.99 5.94 1.60
C GLU A 135 60.03 5.78 2.71
N SER A 136 59.75 6.27 3.92
CA SER A 136 60.71 6.21 5.02
C SER A 136 60.70 4.83 5.69
N PRO A 137 61.86 4.15 5.82
CA PRO A 137 61.96 2.89 6.55
C PRO A 137 61.46 2.98 8.00
N ALA A 138 61.56 4.16 8.63
CA ALA A 138 61.11 4.38 10.00
C ALA A 138 59.59 4.30 10.14
N PHE A 139 58.84 4.82 9.14
CA PHE A 139 57.39 4.91 9.19
C PHE A 139 56.69 3.78 8.42
N LYS A 140 57.41 3.00 7.62
CA LYS A 140 56.86 1.89 6.82
C LYS A 140 56.17 0.80 7.64
N LYS A 141 56.48 0.69 8.93
CA LYS A 141 55.86 -0.26 9.86
C LYS A 141 54.57 0.28 10.50
N HIS A 142 54.27 1.55 10.32
CA HIS A 142 53.07 2.16 10.88
C HIS A 142 51.84 1.64 10.16
N LYS A 143 50.82 1.27 10.95
CA LYS A 143 49.54 0.84 10.41
C LYS A 143 48.69 2.07 10.04
N LEU A 144 48.25 2.11 8.80
CA LEU A 144 47.40 3.15 8.23
C LEU A 144 45.99 2.60 8.00
N ASP A 145 44.98 3.28 8.53
CA ASP A 145 43.56 3.00 8.29
C ASP A 145 42.92 4.18 7.55
N LYS A 146 41.77 3.98 6.90
CA LYS A 146 41.03 5.07 6.24
C LYS A 146 40.72 6.17 7.27
N ALA A 147 40.95 7.43 6.88
CA ALA A 147 40.71 8.56 7.77
C ALA A 147 39.29 8.54 8.33
N THR A 148 39.18 8.69 9.66
CA THR A 148 37.90 8.72 10.37
C THR A 148 37.88 9.89 11.35
N ALA A 149 36.74 10.59 11.43
CA ALA A 149 36.56 11.69 12.38
C ALA A 149 36.61 11.20 13.84
N GLN A 150 36.38 9.91 14.05
CA GLN A 150 36.32 9.25 15.35
C GLN A 150 37.67 8.69 15.79
N LEU A 151 38.79 9.14 15.22
CA LEU A 151 40.11 8.64 15.64
C LEU A 151 40.34 8.91 17.13
N GLN A 152 39.94 10.09 17.61
CA GLN A 152 40.09 10.47 19.03
C GLN A 152 39.25 9.60 19.97
N GLU A 153 38.08 9.13 19.53
CA GLU A 153 37.24 8.20 20.32
C GLU A 153 37.89 6.81 20.48
N LYS A 154 38.91 6.50 19.67
CA LYS A 154 39.66 5.23 19.75
C LYS A 154 40.93 5.35 20.60
N ILE A 155 41.17 6.50 21.20
CA ILE A 155 42.35 6.79 22.02
C ILE A 155 41.93 6.85 23.48
N CYS A 156 42.69 6.18 24.34
CA CYS A 156 42.51 6.23 25.77
C CYS A 156 42.82 7.63 26.30
N SER A 157 41.84 8.27 26.93
CA SER A 157 41.95 9.60 27.53
C SER A 157 42.99 9.72 28.64
N HIS A 158 43.40 8.61 29.26
CA HIS A 158 44.36 8.61 30.38
C HIS A 158 45.79 8.32 29.94
N HIS A 159 45.98 7.60 28.83
CA HIS A 159 47.28 7.03 28.47
C HIS A 159 47.73 7.39 27.06
N ASP A 160 46.90 8.10 26.27
CA ASP A 160 47.16 8.47 24.88
C ASP A 160 47.59 7.26 24.01
N LYS A 161 46.95 6.11 24.26
CA LYS A 161 47.17 4.83 23.56
C LYS A 161 45.86 4.31 22.99
N LEU A 162 45.93 3.53 21.91
CA LEU A 162 44.74 2.95 21.29
C LEU A 162 43.97 2.00 22.22
N LEU A 163 42.65 2.04 22.09
CA LEU A 163 41.72 1.16 22.78
C LEU A 163 41.62 -0.20 22.07
N GLU A 164 42.65 -1.03 22.24
CA GLU A 164 42.76 -2.34 21.57
C GLU A 164 42.28 -3.53 22.41
N VAL A 165 41.94 -3.29 23.69
CA VAL A 165 41.49 -4.30 24.64
C VAL A 165 40.03 -4.01 25.01
N TYR A 166 39.23 -5.05 25.21
CA TYR A 166 37.89 -4.95 25.78
C TYR A 166 37.86 -5.60 27.16
N CYS A 167 37.43 -4.84 28.16
CA CYS A 167 37.18 -5.36 29.49
C CYS A 167 35.74 -5.87 29.55
N ARG A 168 35.55 -7.18 29.76
CA ARG A 168 34.23 -7.79 29.87
C ARG A 168 33.55 -7.48 31.20
N THR A 169 34.35 -7.33 32.26
CA THR A 169 33.86 -6.96 33.60
C THR A 169 33.16 -5.60 33.56
N ASP A 170 33.80 -4.59 32.98
CA ASP A 170 33.28 -3.21 32.92
C ASP A 170 32.59 -2.87 31.60
N GLN A 171 32.60 -3.80 30.64
CA GLN A 171 31.97 -3.69 29.32
C GLN A 171 32.44 -2.50 28.46
N GLN A 172 33.72 -2.14 28.54
CA GLN A 172 34.29 -1.01 27.82
C GLN A 172 35.60 -1.33 27.10
N CYS A 173 35.89 -0.58 26.04
CA CYS A 173 37.18 -0.63 25.36
C CYS A 173 38.22 0.17 26.16
N ILE A 174 39.39 -0.43 26.40
CA ILE A 174 40.51 0.12 27.16
C ILE A 174 41.82 -0.07 26.38
N CYS A 175 42.89 0.64 26.77
CA CYS A 175 44.22 0.40 26.21
C CYS A 175 45.00 -0.64 27.05
N HIS A 176 46.14 -1.12 26.53
CA HIS A 176 46.97 -2.10 27.25
C HIS A 176 47.51 -1.60 28.59
N GLN A 177 47.70 -0.29 28.77
CA GLN A 177 48.17 0.28 30.03
C GLN A 177 47.09 0.19 31.11
N CYS A 178 45.83 0.53 30.76
CA CYS A 178 44.67 0.36 31.64
C CYS A 178 44.54 -1.06 32.22
N THR A 179 44.89 -2.09 31.44
CA THR A 179 44.85 -3.49 31.89
C THR A 179 45.80 -3.76 33.07
N MET A 180 46.92 -3.04 33.16
CA MET A 180 47.91 -3.22 34.22
C MET A 180 47.64 -2.34 35.44
N ASP A 181 46.89 -1.24 35.24
CA ASP A 181 46.58 -0.25 36.26
C ASP A 181 45.15 -0.43 36.80
N GLU A 182 44.19 0.36 36.32
CA GLU A 182 42.81 0.43 36.83
C GLU A 182 42.02 -0.88 36.65
N HIS A 183 42.29 -1.63 35.58
CA HIS A 183 41.56 -2.87 35.24
C HIS A 183 42.35 -4.14 35.60
N LYS A 184 43.28 -4.03 36.55
CA LYS A 184 44.13 -5.15 36.96
C LYS A 184 43.29 -6.28 37.56
N GLY A 185 43.35 -7.45 36.94
CA GLY A 185 42.62 -8.65 37.38
C GLY A 185 41.20 -8.78 36.82
N HIS A 186 40.75 -7.85 35.97
CA HIS A 186 39.47 -7.98 35.27
C HIS A 186 39.56 -8.98 34.11
N ASP A 187 38.41 -9.52 33.69
CA ASP A 187 38.35 -10.34 32.47
C ASP A 187 38.52 -9.42 31.26
N THR A 188 39.64 -9.59 30.57
CA THR A 188 40.03 -8.75 29.43
C THR A 188 40.40 -9.63 28.24
N VAL A 189 39.98 -9.19 27.06
CA VAL A 189 40.26 -9.84 25.78
C VAL A 189 40.61 -8.77 24.75
N SER A 190 41.18 -9.15 23.61
CA SER A 190 41.36 -8.17 22.54
C SER A 190 40.00 -7.69 22.00
N ALA A 191 39.91 -6.40 21.66
CA ALA A 191 38.69 -5.82 21.10
C ALA A 191 38.26 -6.54 19.81
N ALA A 192 39.23 -7.03 19.01
CA ALA A 192 38.97 -7.82 17.82
C ALA A 192 38.34 -9.20 18.10
N ALA A 193 38.79 -9.89 19.16
CA ALA A 193 38.22 -11.17 19.57
C ALA A 193 36.79 -10.98 20.11
N GLU A 194 36.58 -10.00 20.99
CA GLU A 194 35.24 -9.72 21.52
C GLU A 194 34.26 -9.30 20.42
N ARG A 195 34.71 -8.47 19.47
CA ARG A 195 33.88 -8.10 18.31
C ARG A 195 33.42 -9.32 17.53
N THR A 196 34.31 -10.28 17.27
CA THR A 196 33.95 -11.51 16.55
C THR A 196 32.85 -12.29 17.29
N GLU A 197 32.97 -12.42 18.60
CA GLU A 197 31.97 -13.11 19.42
C GLU A 197 30.64 -12.35 19.48
N LYS A 198 30.66 -11.03 19.71
CA LYS A 198 29.46 -10.19 19.70
C LYS A 198 28.78 -10.16 18.34
N GLN A 199 29.55 -10.17 17.24
CA GLN A 199 29.02 -10.25 15.88
C GLN A 199 28.28 -11.57 15.64
N ARG A 200 28.82 -12.69 16.15
CA ARG A 200 28.15 -14.00 16.09
C ARG A 200 26.86 -14.00 16.90
N GLN A 201 26.88 -13.47 18.11
CA GLN A 201 25.68 -13.35 18.97
C GLN A 201 24.60 -12.47 18.33
N LEU A 202 25.00 -11.37 17.69
CA LEU A 202 24.10 -10.50 16.94
C LEU A 202 23.43 -11.25 15.79
N GLY A 203 24.19 -12.01 15.00
CA GLY A 203 23.65 -12.83 13.90
C GLY A 203 22.62 -13.86 14.38
N MET A 204 22.89 -14.56 15.48
CA MET A 204 21.92 -15.50 16.07
C MET A 204 20.65 -14.79 16.56
N SER A 205 20.81 -13.61 17.18
CA SER A 205 19.67 -12.83 17.68
C SER A 205 18.81 -12.30 16.53
N GLN A 206 19.45 -11.84 15.45
CA GLN A 206 18.77 -11.40 14.23
C GLN A 206 17.95 -12.52 13.60
N GLN A 207 18.51 -13.74 13.50
CA GLN A 207 17.79 -14.90 13.00
C GLN A 207 16.57 -15.24 13.87
N LYS A 208 16.71 -15.24 15.20
CA LYS A 208 15.59 -15.47 16.13
C LYS A 208 14.48 -14.43 15.95
N VAL A 209 14.84 -13.15 15.81
CA VAL A 209 13.85 -12.08 15.58
C VAL A 209 13.13 -12.31 14.25
N GLN A 210 13.85 -12.61 13.17
CA GLN A 210 13.25 -12.90 11.86
C GLN A 210 12.29 -14.09 11.90
N GLN A 211 12.66 -15.18 12.59
CA GLN A 211 11.78 -16.33 12.77
C GLN A 211 10.49 -15.94 13.51
N ARG A 212 10.60 -15.18 14.61
CA ARG A 212 9.43 -14.71 15.36
C ARG A 212 8.55 -13.78 14.54
N VAL A 213 9.12 -12.94 13.69
CA VAL A 213 8.34 -12.10 12.76
C VAL A 213 7.52 -12.98 11.82
N GLN A 214 8.12 -13.98 11.18
CA GLN A 214 7.41 -14.89 10.28
C GLN A 214 6.28 -15.67 10.98
N GLU A 215 6.54 -16.15 12.20
CA GLU A 215 5.52 -16.83 13.01
C GLU A 215 4.33 -15.89 13.30
N ARG A 216 4.60 -14.64 13.69
CA ARG A 216 3.55 -13.65 13.99
C ARG A 216 2.79 -13.20 12.76
N GLU A 217 3.45 -13.05 11.61
CA GLU A 217 2.78 -12.76 10.33
C GLU A 217 1.82 -13.89 9.94
N LYS A 218 2.18 -15.15 10.20
CA LYS A 218 1.31 -16.30 9.97
C LYS A 218 0.09 -16.27 10.90
N GLU A 219 0.30 -16.11 12.20
CA GLU A 219 -0.79 -16.00 13.19
C GLU A 219 -1.74 -14.85 12.85
N GLN A 220 -1.21 -13.70 12.42
CA GLN A 220 -2.01 -12.56 12.01
C GLN A 220 -2.92 -12.90 10.83
N LYS A 221 -2.41 -13.61 9.82
CA LYS A 221 -3.19 -14.02 8.66
C LYS A 221 -4.30 -15.02 9.02
N GLU A 222 -3.99 -15.99 9.88
CA GLU A 222 -4.96 -16.96 10.38
C GLU A 222 -6.09 -16.25 11.16
N LEU A 223 -5.74 -15.31 12.03
CA LEU A 223 -6.71 -14.52 12.79
C LEU A 223 -7.59 -13.65 11.88
N GLN A 224 -7.01 -13.03 10.85
CA GLN A 224 -7.77 -12.23 9.89
C GLN A 224 -8.79 -13.07 9.12
N GLN A 225 -8.42 -14.29 8.73
CA GLN A 225 -9.34 -15.23 8.08
C GLN A 225 -10.46 -15.67 9.03
N ALA A 226 -10.13 -15.96 10.30
CA ALA A 226 -11.13 -16.33 11.30
C ALA A 226 -12.15 -15.21 11.55
N VAL A 227 -11.69 -13.96 11.62
CA VAL A 227 -12.58 -12.79 11.77
C VAL A 227 -13.52 -12.63 10.59
N GLU A 228 -13.02 -12.74 9.35
CA GLU A 228 -13.87 -12.62 8.16
C GLU A 228 -14.87 -13.77 8.07
N SER A 229 -14.44 -15.00 8.38
CA SER A 229 -15.33 -16.15 8.45
C SER A 229 -16.44 -15.97 9.49
N LEU A 230 -16.11 -15.43 10.67
CA LEU A 230 -17.09 -15.14 11.71
C LEU A 230 -18.12 -14.12 11.22
N LYS A 231 -17.66 -13.05 10.57
CA LYS A 231 -18.53 -12.01 9.99
C LYS A 231 -19.49 -12.58 8.95
N CYS A 232 -19.00 -13.40 8.01
CA CYS A 232 -19.85 -14.06 7.01
C CYS A 232 -20.87 -14.99 7.68
N SER A 233 -20.43 -15.84 8.61
CA SER A 233 -21.32 -16.78 9.30
C SER A 233 -22.43 -16.08 10.09
N ALA A 234 -22.15 -14.93 10.70
CA ALA A 234 -23.15 -14.16 11.43
C ALA A 234 -24.26 -13.64 10.50
N VAL A 235 -23.90 -13.18 9.29
CA VAL A 235 -24.86 -12.73 8.28
C VAL A 235 -25.67 -13.92 7.76
N GLU A 236 -25.03 -15.04 7.43
CA GLU A 236 -25.71 -16.25 6.93
C GLU A 236 -26.71 -16.81 7.93
N VAL A 237 -26.37 -16.84 9.23
CA VAL A 237 -27.28 -17.28 10.29
C VAL A 237 -28.48 -16.34 10.39
N SER A 238 -28.25 -15.03 10.34
CA SER A 238 -29.32 -14.03 10.34
C SER A 238 -30.26 -14.21 9.16
N ASP A 239 -29.72 -14.30 7.94
CA ASP A 239 -30.51 -14.45 6.71
C ASP A 239 -31.33 -15.74 6.72
N LYS A 240 -30.77 -16.84 7.25
CA LYS A 240 -31.49 -18.10 7.40
C LYS A 240 -32.68 -17.98 8.36
N ILE A 241 -32.49 -17.33 9.52
CA ILE A 241 -33.58 -17.10 10.49
C ILE A 241 -34.70 -16.26 9.85
N PHE A 242 -34.36 -15.19 9.15
CA PHE A 242 -35.36 -14.34 8.49
C PHE A 242 -36.09 -15.05 7.34
N ALA A 243 -35.40 -15.90 6.58
CA ALA A 243 -36.00 -16.70 5.52
C ALA A 243 -37.01 -17.72 6.08
N GLU A 244 -36.65 -18.42 7.17
CA GLU A 244 -37.53 -19.35 7.86
C GLU A 244 -38.78 -18.64 8.43
N MET A 245 -38.60 -17.47 9.05
CA MET A 245 -39.71 -16.69 9.60
C MET A 245 -40.65 -16.16 8.51
N SER A 246 -40.10 -15.67 7.40
CA SER A 246 -40.91 -15.22 6.25
C SER A 246 -41.74 -16.37 5.67
N SER A 247 -41.12 -17.53 5.47
CA SER A 247 -41.79 -18.74 4.99
C SER A 247 -42.91 -19.19 5.93
N PHE A 248 -42.69 -19.10 7.25
CA PHE A 248 -43.71 -19.40 8.25
C PHE A 248 -44.91 -18.45 8.16
N ILE A 249 -44.66 -17.15 8.09
CA ILE A 249 -45.70 -16.12 8.00
C ILE A 249 -46.53 -16.27 6.71
N GLU A 250 -45.88 -16.53 5.59
CA GLU A 250 -46.54 -16.75 4.29
C GLU A 250 -47.45 -17.98 4.32
N ARG A 251 -46.97 -19.08 4.89
CA ARG A 251 -47.76 -20.31 5.06
C ARG A 251 -48.98 -20.05 5.94
N ARG A 252 -48.82 -19.42 7.11
CA ARG A 252 -49.93 -19.08 8.01
C ARG A 252 -50.93 -18.13 7.35
N SER A 253 -50.44 -17.14 6.60
CA SER A 253 -51.29 -16.21 5.85
C SER A 253 -52.11 -16.93 4.78
N SER A 254 -51.52 -17.93 4.11
CA SER A 254 -52.19 -18.75 3.11
C SER A 254 -53.28 -19.64 3.72
N GLU A 255 -52.99 -20.25 4.89
CA GLU A 255 -53.97 -21.02 5.66
C GLU A 255 -55.18 -20.17 6.05
N VAL A 256 -54.95 -18.97 6.62
CA VAL A 256 -56.03 -18.04 6.99
C VAL A 256 -56.85 -17.62 5.77
N LYS A 257 -56.20 -17.28 4.65
CA LYS A 257 -56.90 -16.94 3.39
C LYS A 257 -57.77 -18.09 2.88
N GLN A 258 -57.31 -19.34 2.99
CA GLN A 258 -58.09 -20.51 2.60
C GLN A 258 -59.32 -20.70 3.49
N LEU A 259 -59.18 -20.52 4.80
CA LEU A 259 -60.30 -20.59 5.75
C LEU A 259 -61.36 -19.53 5.43
N ILE A 260 -60.95 -18.28 5.21
CA ILE A 260 -61.88 -17.19 4.84
C ILE A 260 -62.60 -17.53 3.52
N ARG A 261 -61.87 -18.00 2.50
CA ARG A 261 -62.48 -18.40 1.22
C ARG A 261 -63.49 -19.54 1.39
N ALA A 262 -63.17 -20.53 2.21
CA ALA A 262 -64.08 -21.65 2.47
C ALA A 262 -65.35 -21.17 3.19
N GLN A 263 -65.21 -20.29 4.17
CA GLN A 263 -66.34 -19.70 4.90
C GLN A 263 -67.24 -18.86 3.99
N VAL A 264 -66.65 -17.96 3.20
CA VAL A 264 -67.38 -17.13 2.23
C VAL A 264 -68.10 -18.02 1.23
N LYS A 265 -67.44 -19.05 0.69
CA LYS A 265 -68.08 -19.98 -0.26
C LYS A 265 -69.26 -20.72 0.37
N ALA A 266 -69.15 -21.16 1.62
CA ALA A 266 -70.25 -21.83 2.32
C ALA A 266 -71.45 -20.89 2.50
N GLN A 267 -71.21 -19.64 2.90
CA GLN A 267 -72.26 -18.63 3.05
C GLN A 267 -72.90 -18.25 1.71
N VAL A 268 -72.11 -18.09 0.65
CA VAL A 268 -72.64 -17.84 -0.71
C VAL A 268 -73.51 -18.99 -1.18
N ASN A 269 -73.05 -20.24 -1.05
CA ASN A 269 -73.84 -21.41 -1.44
C ASN A 269 -75.17 -21.48 -0.67
N GLN A 270 -75.17 -21.12 0.62
CA GLN A 270 -76.38 -21.07 1.43
C GLN A 270 -77.34 -19.99 0.92
N ALA A 271 -76.83 -18.78 0.64
CA ALA A 271 -77.62 -17.67 0.11
C ALA A 271 -78.19 -17.99 -1.29
N GLU A 272 -77.41 -18.62 -2.17
CA GLU A 272 -77.86 -19.07 -3.49
C GLU A 272 -78.97 -20.12 -3.39
N GLY A 273 -78.87 -21.05 -2.43
CA GLY A 273 -79.93 -22.04 -2.17
C GLY A 273 -81.25 -21.39 -1.74
N LEU A 274 -81.20 -20.40 -0.84
CA LEU A 274 -82.37 -19.63 -0.43
C LEU A 274 -82.96 -18.83 -1.60
N LEU A 275 -82.10 -18.22 -2.43
CA LEU A 275 -82.53 -17.48 -3.62
C LEU A 275 -83.27 -18.39 -4.60
N GLU A 276 -82.82 -19.62 -4.81
CA GLU A 276 -83.47 -20.56 -5.71
C GLU A 276 -84.82 -21.04 -5.17
N GLN A 277 -84.93 -21.27 -3.85
CA GLN A 277 -86.21 -21.53 -3.19
C GLN A 277 -87.20 -20.38 -3.42
N LEU A 278 -86.78 -19.14 -3.20
CA LEU A 278 -87.61 -17.96 -3.44
C LEU A 278 -88.05 -17.85 -4.91
N LYS A 279 -87.17 -18.13 -5.88
CA LYS A 279 -87.55 -18.12 -7.30
C LYS A 279 -88.62 -19.17 -7.60
N GLN A 280 -88.50 -20.37 -7.04
CA GLN A 280 -89.46 -21.45 -7.22
C GLN A 280 -90.83 -21.05 -6.63
N GLU A 281 -90.85 -20.50 -5.41
CA GLU A 281 -92.06 -19.97 -4.79
C GLU A 281 -92.71 -18.87 -5.64
N VAL A 282 -91.92 -17.93 -6.16
CA VAL A 282 -92.42 -16.88 -7.06
C VAL A 282 -92.99 -17.48 -8.34
N ALA A 283 -92.36 -18.51 -8.92
CA ALA A 283 -92.85 -19.17 -10.12
C ALA A 283 -94.18 -19.91 -9.88
N GLU A 284 -94.31 -20.60 -8.74
CA GLU A 284 -95.55 -21.27 -8.33
C GLU A 284 -96.67 -20.27 -8.07
N LEU A 285 -96.39 -19.18 -7.37
CA LEU A 285 -97.34 -18.09 -7.14
C LEU A 285 -97.79 -17.45 -8.45
N ARG A 286 -96.87 -17.21 -9.40
CA ARG A 286 -97.21 -16.72 -10.75
C ARG A 286 -98.10 -17.69 -11.51
N LYS A 287 -97.79 -18.98 -11.50
CA LYS A 287 -98.61 -20.03 -12.14
C LYS A 287 -100.03 -20.03 -11.55
N ARG A 288 -100.14 -20.05 -10.22
CA ARG A 288 -101.44 -20.01 -9.54
C ARG A 288 -102.21 -18.72 -9.86
N SER A 289 -101.52 -17.58 -9.96
CA SER A 289 -102.13 -16.33 -10.40
C SER A 289 -102.72 -16.44 -11.81
N THR A 290 -102.00 -17.06 -12.76
CA THR A 290 -102.52 -17.27 -14.13
C THR A 290 -103.70 -18.24 -14.17
N GLU A 291 -103.69 -19.30 -13.36
CA GLU A 291 -104.81 -20.24 -13.25
C GLU A 291 -106.06 -19.57 -12.68
N LEU A 292 -105.90 -18.70 -11.68
CA LEU A 292 -106.99 -17.90 -11.11
C LEU A 292 -107.56 -16.90 -12.14
N GLU A 293 -106.69 -16.24 -12.92
CA GLU A 293 -107.11 -15.33 -13.98
C GLU A 293 -107.83 -16.06 -15.12
N GLN A 294 -107.39 -17.26 -15.53
CA GLN A 294 -108.11 -18.05 -16.52
C GLN A 294 -109.49 -18.50 -16.00
N LEU A 295 -109.54 -18.94 -14.74
CA LEU A 295 -110.79 -19.35 -14.11
C LEU A 295 -111.80 -18.20 -14.04
N SER A 296 -111.36 -16.97 -13.75
CA SER A 296 -112.26 -15.81 -13.68
C SER A 296 -112.94 -15.44 -15.01
N HIS A 297 -112.37 -15.87 -16.14
CA HIS A 297 -112.93 -15.63 -17.48
C HIS A 297 -113.73 -16.83 -18.03
N THR A 298 -113.94 -17.88 -17.23
CA THR A 298 -114.68 -19.08 -17.66
C THR A 298 -116.20 -18.89 -17.53
N GLU A 299 -116.95 -19.18 -18.60
CA GLU A 299 -118.43 -19.10 -18.62
C GLU A 299 -119.13 -20.37 -18.06
N ASP A 300 -118.40 -21.48 -17.88
CA ASP A 300 -118.90 -22.72 -17.27
C ASP A 300 -118.98 -22.59 -15.74
N HIS A 301 -120.19 -22.35 -15.23
CA HIS A 301 -120.46 -22.18 -13.81
C HIS A 301 -120.11 -23.41 -12.95
N ILE A 302 -120.20 -24.63 -13.50
CA ILE A 302 -119.89 -25.85 -12.74
C ILE A 302 -118.38 -26.02 -12.64
N HIS A 303 -117.65 -25.82 -13.75
CA HIS A 303 -116.18 -25.86 -13.75
C HIS A 303 -115.59 -24.78 -12.84
N PHE A 304 -116.15 -23.57 -12.88
CA PHE A 304 -115.76 -22.47 -11.99
C PHE A 304 -115.83 -22.88 -10.51
N LEU A 305 -116.98 -23.39 -10.06
CA LEU A 305 -117.19 -23.78 -8.67
C LEU A 305 -116.35 -24.98 -8.24
N GLN A 306 -116.13 -25.96 -9.13
CA GLN A 306 -115.29 -27.13 -8.85
C GLN A 306 -113.81 -26.77 -8.71
N VAL A 307 -113.26 -25.97 -9.61
CA VAL A 307 -111.84 -25.59 -9.62
C VAL A 307 -111.54 -24.50 -8.59
N HIS A 308 -112.45 -23.53 -8.36
CA HIS A 308 -112.32 -22.52 -7.31
C HIS A 308 -112.12 -23.16 -5.93
N ARG A 309 -112.87 -24.24 -5.64
CA ARG A 309 -112.75 -24.98 -4.37
C ARG A 309 -111.37 -25.61 -4.16
N VAL A 310 -110.63 -25.91 -5.23
CA VAL A 310 -109.30 -26.55 -5.17
C VAL A 310 -108.18 -25.50 -5.23
N LEU A 311 -108.34 -24.44 -6.01
CA LEU A 311 -107.32 -23.40 -6.20
C LEU A 311 -107.24 -22.38 -5.06
N LEU A 312 -108.30 -22.20 -4.26
CA LEU A 312 -108.31 -21.29 -3.11
C LEU A 312 -108.52 -22.08 -1.80
N PRO A 313 -107.50 -22.19 -0.92
CA PRO A 313 -107.71 -22.70 0.43
C PRO A 313 -108.58 -21.71 1.24
N PRO A 314 -109.24 -22.16 2.31
CA PRO A 314 -110.06 -21.29 3.16
C PRO A 314 -109.23 -20.10 3.66
N ALA A 315 -109.83 -18.90 3.62
CA ALA A 315 -109.18 -17.63 3.94
C ALA A 315 -108.40 -17.70 5.26
N GLY A 316 -107.08 -17.60 5.19
CA GLY A 316 -106.22 -17.52 6.37
C GLY A 316 -104.73 -17.82 6.14
N ASP A 317 -104.38 -18.61 5.13
CA ASP A 317 -103.05 -19.25 5.07
C ASP A 317 -102.11 -18.70 3.98
N TRP A 318 -102.31 -17.45 3.55
CA TRP A 318 -101.39 -16.79 2.60
C TRP A 318 -100.18 -16.15 3.29
N ASN A 319 -100.13 -16.14 4.63
CA ASN A 319 -99.09 -15.46 5.42
C ASN A 319 -97.96 -16.39 5.91
N THR A 320 -97.78 -17.57 5.33
CA THR A 320 -96.62 -18.43 5.62
C THR A 320 -95.35 -18.00 4.87
N LEU A 321 -95.30 -16.78 4.34
CA LEU A 321 -94.03 -16.14 4.01
C LEU A 321 -93.43 -15.63 5.31
N GLN A 322 -92.67 -16.49 6.00
CA GLN A 322 -91.77 -16.02 7.06
C GLN A 322 -90.94 -14.88 6.47
N SER A 323 -91.10 -13.67 7.03
CA SER A 323 -90.19 -12.55 6.77
C SER A 323 -88.77 -13.09 6.93
N LEU A 324 -88.02 -13.12 5.83
CA LEU A 324 -86.58 -13.36 5.87
C LEU A 324 -85.93 -12.13 6.51
N ASP A 325 -86.06 -12.00 7.83
CA ASP A 325 -85.30 -11.07 8.68
C ASP A 325 -83.82 -11.51 8.78
N PHE A 326 -83.25 -12.02 7.69
CA PHE A 326 -81.87 -12.49 7.64
C PHE A 326 -80.91 -11.49 6.98
N PHE A 327 -81.41 -10.36 6.48
CA PHE A 327 -80.57 -9.32 5.86
C PHE A 327 -79.75 -8.47 6.86
N VAL A 328 -79.82 -8.74 8.18
CA VAL A 328 -79.20 -7.89 9.21
C VAL A 328 -77.89 -8.45 9.81
N GLN A 329 -77.36 -9.58 9.33
CA GLN A 329 -76.07 -10.10 9.86
C GLN A 329 -75.01 -10.40 8.79
N LEU A 330 -75.07 -9.71 7.65
CA LEU A 330 -73.88 -9.45 6.86
C LEU A 330 -73.17 -8.20 7.40
N ASP A 331 -72.89 -8.17 8.71
CA ASP A 331 -71.94 -7.20 9.25
C ASP A 331 -70.55 -7.65 8.79
N ASP A 332 -69.95 -6.86 7.89
CA ASP A 332 -68.57 -7.05 7.43
C ASP A 332 -67.58 -7.18 8.62
N GLU A 333 -67.91 -6.66 9.80
CA GLU A 333 -67.11 -6.82 11.02
C GLU A 333 -67.23 -8.20 11.68
N ALA A 334 -68.37 -8.89 11.62
CA ALA A 334 -68.58 -10.16 12.35
C ALA A 334 -67.82 -11.34 11.69
N LEU A 335 -67.70 -11.34 10.36
CA LEU A 335 -66.89 -12.31 9.60
C LEU A 335 -65.39 -12.13 9.88
N ILE A 336 -64.93 -10.89 10.04
CA ILE A 336 -63.53 -10.58 10.38
C ILE A 336 -63.24 -10.96 11.84
N THR A 337 -64.17 -10.68 12.76
CA THR A 337 -63.96 -10.91 14.20
C THR A 337 -64.03 -12.39 14.58
N CYS A 338 -64.89 -13.20 13.92
CA CYS A 338 -64.98 -14.65 14.17
C CYS A 338 -63.76 -15.43 13.65
N CYS A 339 -63.15 -14.99 12.55
CA CYS A 339 -61.93 -15.62 12.01
C CYS A 339 -60.65 -15.25 12.81
N VAL A 340 -60.64 -14.12 13.50
CA VAL A 340 -59.48 -13.65 14.28
C VAL A 340 -59.61 -14.00 15.78
N GLY A 341 -60.84 -14.17 16.28
CA GLY A 341 -61.11 -14.22 17.71
C GLY A 341 -61.91 -15.44 18.17
N THR A 342 -61.35 -16.65 18.09
CA THR A 342 -61.53 -17.70 19.11
C THR A 342 -60.57 -18.86 18.86
N ASN A 343 -59.32 -18.74 19.32
CA ASN A 343 -58.70 -19.83 20.08
C ASN A 343 -57.40 -19.36 20.75
N LYS A 344 -57.48 -19.29 22.09
CA LYS A 344 -56.43 -19.59 23.07
C LYS A 344 -55.02 -19.72 22.49
N TYR A 345 -54.19 -18.70 22.75
CA TYR A 345 -52.75 -18.84 22.75
C TYR A 345 -52.37 -20.15 23.48
N PRO A 346 -51.71 -21.13 22.85
CA PRO A 346 -50.86 -22.02 23.60
C PRO A 346 -49.71 -21.15 24.10
N THR A 347 -49.59 -21.05 25.42
CA THR A 347 -48.41 -20.51 26.08
C THR A 347 -47.18 -21.22 25.50
N LEU A 348 -46.30 -20.47 24.84
CA LEU A 348 -44.97 -20.93 24.48
C LEU A 348 -44.17 -21.01 25.78
N GLN A 349 -43.83 -22.22 26.19
CA GLN A 349 -42.83 -22.52 27.21
C GLN A 349 -41.58 -23.06 26.51
#